data_AF-A0A0B5I3Q2-F1
#
_entry.id   AF-A0A0B5I3Q2-F1
#
_cell.length_a   1.000
_cell.length_b   1.000
_cell.length_c   1.000
_cell.angle_alpha   90.00
_cell.angle_beta   90.00
_cell.angle_gamma   90.00
#
_symmetry.space_group_name_H-M   'P 1'
#
loop_
_entity.id
_entity.type
_entity.pdbx_description
1 polymer ?
#
loop_
_entity_poly.entity_id
_entity_poly.type
_entity_poly.pdbx_seq_one_letter_code
_entity_poly.pdbx_strand_id
1 'polypeptide(L)'
;MKAKYNDILETELIEKNPTIFLARYDYNLTRDALKLLRERYQGTAVIIPELDFKAKQGDIKGCNFFYKTALSNIIRELSNEDIIPMTQFISELFLSKGKLEDVNNTYEDSGFTNYPQRAINPKSWQHLRDQVKSYFLNIDLEVPFVVEGLMDVVKDDDYEYGLRLDFNKDGLTIVTQVPVLSKGDGKFSSKDPGLLKTGFPYELDKEGDRNLYTTRSGLRGLVRDRSSLSTGSGILPDSCGAGRMHFAKNFSGLNLEEIAKNDSLIASIRKNALERAAQSYETRKKLIETA
;
A
#
# COMPACT_ATOMS: atom_id res chain seq x y z
N MET A 1 -30.58 -19.37 23.95
CA MET A 1 -29.29 -18.70 24.24
C MET A 1 -29.19 -17.48 23.33
N LYS A 2 -29.42 -16.28 23.89
CA LYS A 2 -29.38 -15.00 23.15
C LYS A 2 -27.94 -14.48 23.13
N ALA A 3 -27.49 -14.01 21.97
CA ALA A 3 -26.19 -13.35 21.80
C ALA A 3 -26.11 -12.10 22.70
N LYS A 4 -24.97 -11.94 23.39
CA LYS A 4 -24.80 -11.02 24.52
C LYS A 4 -24.25 -9.63 24.14
N TYR A 5 -24.36 -9.25 22.86
CA TYR A 5 -23.80 -7.98 22.34
C TYR A 5 -24.72 -7.31 21.30
N ASN A 6 -26.03 -7.50 21.41
CA ASN A 6 -26.99 -6.66 20.69
C ASN A 6 -27.50 -5.62 21.66
N ASP A 7 -26.83 -4.47 21.70
CA ASP A 7 -27.38 -3.18 22.09
C ASP A 7 -26.30 -2.12 21.78
N ILE A 8 -26.12 -1.82 20.50
CA ILE A 8 -25.58 -0.52 20.11
C ILE A 8 -26.58 0.03 19.10
N LEU A 9 -27.40 0.95 19.60
CA LEU A 9 -28.11 1.99 18.87
C LEU A 9 -27.26 2.48 17.69
N GLU A 10 -27.90 2.98 16.64
CA GLU A 10 -27.28 3.79 15.58
C GLU A 10 -26.33 4.85 16.17
N THR A 11 -25.09 4.44 16.45
CA THR A 11 -24.05 5.32 16.95
C THR A 11 -23.46 5.94 15.71
N GLU A 12 -23.69 7.25 15.58
CA GLU A 12 -22.77 8.23 15.00
C GLU A 12 -21.46 7.57 14.58
N LEU A 13 -21.14 7.65 13.28
CA LEU A 13 -19.82 7.35 12.76
C LEU A 13 -18.80 8.16 13.59
N ILE A 14 -18.27 7.55 14.66
CA ILE A 14 -17.15 8.11 15.40
C ILE A 14 -16.01 8.09 14.39
N GLU A 15 -15.70 9.25 13.82
CA GLU A 15 -14.52 9.45 13.00
C GLU A 15 -13.30 9.09 13.85
N LYS A 16 -12.79 7.88 13.65
CA LYS A 16 -11.54 7.46 14.27
C LYS A 16 -10.42 8.16 13.51
N ASN A 17 -9.65 9.00 14.20
CA ASN A 17 -8.45 9.60 13.64
C ASN A 17 -7.55 8.51 13.02
N PRO A 18 -6.99 8.75 11.82
CA PRO A 18 -5.99 7.85 11.26
C PRO A 18 -4.85 7.67 12.23
N THR A 19 -4.45 6.42 12.43
CA THR A 19 -3.30 6.06 13.24
C THR A 19 -2.38 5.15 12.46
N ILE A 20 -1.10 5.17 12.80
CA ILE A 20 -0.13 4.21 12.28
C ILE A 20 0.28 3.28 13.41
N PHE A 21 0.60 2.05 13.06
CA PHE A 21 1.24 1.14 13.99
C PHE A 21 2.34 0.35 13.28
N LEU A 22 3.41 0.08 14.02
CA LEU A 22 4.51 -0.78 13.61
C LEU A 22 4.16 -2.23 13.95
N ALA A 23 4.32 -3.14 12.99
CA ALA A 23 4.20 -4.57 13.24
C ALA A 23 5.36 -5.04 14.14
N ARG A 24 5.03 -5.70 15.24
CA ARG A 24 6.00 -6.21 16.23
C ARG A 24 5.69 -7.63 16.67
N TYR A 25 6.73 -8.41 16.95
CA TYR A 25 6.61 -9.79 17.48
C TYR A 25 5.95 -9.83 18.87
N ASP A 26 5.99 -8.73 19.62
CA ASP A 26 5.32 -8.63 20.92
C ASP A 26 3.79 -8.42 20.83
N TYR A 27 3.23 -8.22 19.63
CA TYR A 27 1.78 -8.07 19.45
C TYR A 27 1.10 -9.38 19.02
N ASN A 28 0.08 -9.81 19.76
CA ASN A 28 -0.68 -11.03 19.46
C ASN A 28 -1.23 -11.05 18.03
N LEU A 29 -1.89 -9.96 17.64
CA LEU A 29 -2.45 -9.79 16.29
C LEU A 29 -1.39 -10.00 15.20
N THR A 30 -0.21 -9.38 15.36
CA THR A 30 0.90 -9.55 14.41
C THR A 30 1.37 -11.00 14.36
N ARG A 31 1.55 -11.67 15.51
CA ARG A 31 2.01 -13.06 15.53
C ARG A 31 1.02 -14.01 14.88
N ASP A 32 -0.27 -13.84 15.14
CA ASP A 32 -1.31 -14.67 14.55
C ASP A 32 -1.42 -14.41 13.04
N ALA A 33 -1.25 -13.15 12.62
CA ALA A 33 -1.17 -12.81 11.21
C ALA A 33 0.04 -13.46 10.50
N LEU A 34 1.21 -13.49 11.16
CA LEU A 34 2.42 -14.16 10.62
C LEU A 34 2.26 -15.68 10.49
N LYS A 35 1.54 -16.33 11.42
CA LYS A 35 1.23 -17.76 11.31
C LYS A 35 0.35 -18.02 10.09
N LEU A 36 -0.75 -17.28 9.96
CA LEU A 36 -1.66 -17.41 8.81
C LEU A 36 -0.96 -17.08 7.49
N LEU A 37 -0.07 -16.10 7.48
CA LEU A 37 0.71 -15.77 6.31
C LEU A 37 1.59 -16.96 5.90
N ARG A 38 2.33 -17.54 6.85
CA ARG A 38 3.17 -18.71 6.61
C ARG A 38 2.37 -19.90 6.09
N GLU A 39 1.17 -20.13 6.63
CA GLU A 39 0.27 -21.19 6.19
C GLU A 39 -0.24 -20.94 4.76
N ARG A 40 -0.79 -19.73 4.50
CA ARG A 40 -1.40 -19.38 3.21
C ARG A 40 -0.39 -19.30 2.08
N TYR A 41 0.82 -18.82 2.35
CA TYR A 41 1.85 -18.51 1.35
C TYR A 41 3.08 -19.42 1.44
N GLN A 42 2.96 -20.57 2.11
CA GLN A 42 4.01 -21.58 2.15
C GLN A 42 4.49 -21.90 0.72
N GLY A 43 5.82 -21.94 0.55
CA GLY A 43 6.49 -22.25 -0.73
C GLY A 43 6.64 -21.08 -1.70
N THR A 44 6.20 -19.88 -1.35
CA THR A 44 6.33 -18.67 -2.19
C THR A 44 7.34 -17.69 -1.62
N ALA A 45 7.80 -16.73 -2.43
CA ALA A 45 8.73 -15.69 -1.99
C ALA A 45 8.09 -14.60 -1.10
N VAL A 46 6.78 -14.67 -0.80
CA VAL A 46 6.13 -13.79 0.20
C VAL A 46 6.70 -14.01 1.60
N ILE A 47 7.18 -15.21 1.91
CA ILE A 47 7.79 -15.50 3.20
C ILE A 47 9.26 -15.07 3.16
N ILE A 48 9.56 -13.99 3.87
CA ILE A 48 10.91 -13.43 3.95
C ILE A 48 11.81 -14.36 4.80
N PRO A 49 12.97 -14.82 4.29
CA PRO A 49 13.89 -15.70 5.01
C PRO A 49 14.37 -15.16 6.37
N GLU A 50 14.45 -13.84 6.49
CA GLU A 50 14.90 -13.12 7.69
C GLU A 50 13.85 -13.07 8.82
N LEU A 51 12.65 -13.61 8.62
CA LEU A 51 11.63 -13.68 9.68
C LEU A 51 12.01 -14.70 10.75
N ASP A 52 12.18 -14.22 11.97
CA ASP A 52 12.33 -15.07 13.15
C ASP A 52 10.95 -15.41 13.74
N PHE A 53 10.33 -16.47 13.22
CA PHE A 53 9.08 -17.00 13.76
C PHE A 53 9.15 -17.46 15.23
N LYS A 54 10.36 -17.54 15.82
CA LYS A 54 10.56 -17.86 17.24
C LYS A 54 10.73 -16.59 18.10
N ALA A 55 10.95 -15.42 17.50
CA ALA A 55 11.05 -14.17 18.21
C ALA A 55 9.75 -13.87 18.97
N LYS A 56 9.90 -13.42 20.22
CA LYS A 56 8.78 -13.05 21.09
C LYS A 56 8.61 -11.53 21.24
N GLN A 57 9.60 -10.75 20.78
CA GLN A 57 9.66 -9.30 20.93
C GLN A 57 10.44 -8.65 19.79
N GLY A 58 10.19 -7.37 19.55
CA GLY A 58 10.91 -6.55 18.57
C GLY A 58 10.14 -6.38 17.27
N ASP A 59 10.65 -5.50 16.41
CA ASP A 59 9.97 -5.13 15.18
C ASP A 59 9.99 -6.26 14.16
N ILE A 60 8.89 -6.42 13.41
CA ILE A 60 8.93 -7.24 12.21
C ILE A 60 9.65 -6.45 11.13
N LYS A 61 10.64 -7.11 10.52
CA LYS A 61 11.41 -6.56 9.44
C LYS A 61 11.10 -7.23 8.11
N GLY A 62 11.62 -6.64 7.05
CA GLY A 62 11.37 -7.07 5.68
C GLY A 62 10.12 -6.39 5.15
N CYS A 63 10.30 -5.49 4.20
CA CYS A 63 9.20 -4.66 3.69
C CYS A 63 8.98 -4.89 2.20
N ASN A 64 9.20 -6.12 1.70
CA ASN A 64 8.81 -6.42 0.32
C ASN A 64 7.30 -6.24 0.17
N PHE A 65 6.89 -5.71 -0.98
CA PHE A 65 5.53 -5.23 -1.14
C PHE A 65 4.48 -6.36 -1.09
N PHE A 66 4.78 -7.53 -1.66
CA PHE A 66 3.88 -8.69 -1.60
C PHE A 66 3.63 -9.10 -0.14
N TYR A 67 4.69 -9.18 0.65
CA TYR A 67 4.63 -9.49 2.07
C TYR A 67 3.83 -8.45 2.86
N LYS A 68 4.14 -7.16 2.67
CA LYS A 68 3.42 -6.05 3.32
C LYS A 68 1.92 -6.09 3.02
N THR A 69 1.57 -6.34 1.77
CA THR A 69 0.18 -6.42 1.31
C THR A 69 -0.54 -7.64 1.88
N ALA A 70 0.05 -8.82 1.75
CA ALA A 70 -0.52 -10.06 2.28
C ALA A 70 -0.70 -10.00 3.80
N LEU A 71 0.29 -9.46 4.52
CA LEU A 71 0.19 -9.29 5.97
C LEU A 71 -0.88 -8.26 6.35
N SER A 72 -1.00 -7.15 5.61
CA SER A 72 -2.07 -6.17 5.85
C SER A 72 -3.47 -6.78 5.69
N ASN A 73 -3.68 -7.59 4.63
CA ASN A 73 -4.96 -8.29 4.42
C ASN A 73 -5.30 -9.22 5.59
N ILE A 74 -4.32 -9.99 6.06
CA ILE A 74 -4.53 -10.93 7.17
C ILE A 74 -4.78 -10.18 8.49
N ILE A 75 -4.02 -9.11 8.75
CA ILE A 75 -4.24 -8.28 9.95
C ILE A 75 -5.65 -7.67 9.92
N ARG A 76 -6.06 -7.11 8.78
CA ARG A 76 -7.41 -6.57 8.53
C ARG A 76 -8.49 -7.62 8.81
N GLU A 77 -8.31 -8.84 8.29
CA GLU A 77 -9.22 -9.97 8.51
C GLU A 77 -9.33 -10.34 10.00
N LEU A 78 -8.20 -10.48 10.69
CA LEU A 78 -8.16 -10.91 12.09
C LEU A 78 -8.70 -9.85 13.05
N SER A 79 -8.46 -8.57 12.79
CA SER A 79 -8.92 -7.48 13.66
C SER A 79 -10.32 -7.00 13.32
N ASN A 80 -10.81 -7.27 12.11
CA ASN A 80 -12.01 -6.65 11.53
C ASN A 80 -11.94 -5.10 11.57
N GLU A 81 -10.73 -4.56 11.39
CA GLU A 81 -10.49 -3.12 11.36
C GLU A 81 -10.03 -2.68 9.99
N ASP A 82 -10.35 -1.44 9.62
CA ASP A 82 -9.88 -0.89 8.38
C ASP A 82 -8.37 -0.59 8.45
N ILE A 83 -7.57 -1.48 7.86
CA ILE A 83 -6.11 -1.43 7.86
C ILE A 83 -5.60 -1.59 6.43
N ILE A 84 -4.62 -0.77 6.07
CA ILE A 84 -3.91 -0.83 4.78
C ILE A 84 -2.39 -0.72 4.98
N PRO A 85 -1.58 -1.20 4.01
CA PRO A 85 -0.15 -0.88 3.98
C PRO A 85 0.06 0.62 4.03
N MET A 86 1.09 1.08 4.75
CA MET A 86 1.48 2.49 4.69
C MET A 86 1.80 2.86 3.23
N THR A 87 1.12 3.88 2.71
CA THR A 87 1.35 4.43 1.37
C THR A 87 2.28 5.63 1.44
N GLN A 88 2.72 6.13 0.28
CA GLN A 88 3.63 7.27 0.24
C GLN A 88 2.94 8.53 0.80
N PHE A 89 1.71 8.80 0.37
CA PHE A 89 0.91 9.92 0.87
C PHE A 89 0.70 9.89 2.39
N ILE A 90 0.34 8.72 2.94
CA ILE A 90 0.06 8.59 4.37
C ILE A 90 1.30 8.89 5.17
N SER A 91 2.45 8.37 4.72
CA SER A 91 3.67 8.63 5.44
C SER A 91 4.05 10.11 5.42
N GLU A 92 3.97 10.80 4.28
CA GLU A 92 4.25 12.25 4.24
C GLU A 92 3.31 13.05 5.16
N LEU A 93 2.04 12.64 5.25
CA LEU A 93 1.07 13.22 6.18
C LEU A 93 1.48 13.02 7.65
N PHE A 94 1.99 11.85 8.02
CA PHE A 94 2.42 11.59 9.40
C PHE A 94 3.78 12.22 9.71
N LEU A 95 4.70 12.28 8.74
CA LEU A 95 5.99 12.95 8.85
C LEU A 95 5.84 14.44 9.10
N SER A 96 5.00 15.12 8.32
CA SER A 96 4.73 16.55 8.50
C SER A 96 4.13 16.90 9.87
N LYS A 97 3.52 15.93 10.55
CA LYS A 97 2.95 16.06 11.89
C LYS A 97 3.90 15.60 13.01
N GLY A 98 5.12 15.17 12.69
CA GLY A 98 6.07 14.63 13.65
C GLY A 98 5.60 13.33 14.32
N LYS A 99 4.77 12.54 13.63
CA LYS A 99 4.15 11.30 14.17
C LYS A 99 4.81 10.00 13.70
N LEU A 100 5.82 10.08 12.84
CA LEU A 100 6.63 8.94 12.41
C LEU A 100 8.01 9.04 13.06
N GLU A 101 8.53 7.91 13.52
CA GLU A 101 9.93 7.81 13.98
C GLU A 101 10.89 8.09 12.82
N ASP A 102 12.14 8.46 13.16
CA ASP A 102 13.21 8.86 12.24
C ASP A 102 13.15 8.13 10.88
N VAL A 103 12.97 8.91 9.81
CA VAL A 103 12.88 8.46 8.41
C VAL A 103 14.04 7.56 8.01
N ASN A 104 15.20 7.72 8.66
CA ASN A 104 16.40 6.93 8.38
C ASN A 104 16.32 5.49 8.88
N ASN A 105 15.42 5.20 9.83
CA ASN A 105 15.21 3.88 10.42
C ASN A 105 13.88 3.24 10.02
N THR A 106 13.02 3.97 9.30
CA THR A 106 11.66 3.59 8.92
C THR A 106 11.54 3.43 7.40
N TYR A 107 12.37 2.55 6.82
CA TYR A 107 12.24 2.17 5.41
C TYR A 107 10.92 1.45 5.15
N GLU A 108 10.24 1.83 4.07
CA GLU A 108 9.03 1.19 3.58
C GLU A 108 8.98 1.15 2.05
N ASP A 109 8.69 -0.02 1.47
CA ASP A 109 8.14 -0.06 0.11
C ASP A 109 6.70 0.41 0.20
N SER A 110 6.42 1.57 -0.36
CA SER A 110 5.10 2.21 -0.29
C SER A 110 4.22 1.92 -1.50
N GLY A 111 4.80 1.53 -2.64
CA GLY A 111 4.08 1.25 -3.87
C GLY A 111 4.95 0.75 -5.01
N PHE A 112 4.29 0.48 -6.14
CA PHE A 112 4.90 0.12 -7.41
C PHE A 112 4.81 1.26 -8.40
N THR A 113 5.95 1.79 -8.80
CA THR A 113 6.02 2.63 -9.98
C THR A 113 5.84 1.76 -11.22
N ASN A 114 5.09 2.24 -12.21
CA ASN A 114 4.89 1.61 -13.51
C ASN A 114 5.16 2.65 -14.60
N TYR A 115 6.22 2.44 -15.39
CA TYR A 115 6.56 3.30 -16.52
C TYR A 115 5.88 2.86 -17.82
N PRO A 116 5.73 3.75 -18.82
CA PRO A 116 5.20 3.41 -20.14
C PRO A 116 6.03 2.36 -20.88
N GLN A 117 7.34 2.31 -20.62
CA GLN A 117 8.21 1.30 -21.22
C GLN A 117 8.11 -0.04 -20.48
N ARG A 118 8.16 -1.13 -21.26
CA ARG A 118 8.12 -2.51 -20.76
C ARG A 118 9.18 -2.77 -19.68
N ALA A 119 8.77 -3.38 -18.57
CA ALA A 119 9.63 -3.71 -17.44
C ALA A 119 10.45 -5.01 -17.62
N ILE A 120 11.38 -5.24 -16.69
CA ILE A 120 12.09 -6.52 -16.50
C ILE A 120 11.09 -7.67 -16.25
N ASN A 121 9.97 -7.36 -15.59
CA ASN A 121 8.87 -8.28 -15.31
C ASN A 121 7.64 -7.96 -16.18
N PRO A 122 7.64 -8.36 -17.47
CA PRO A 122 6.66 -7.87 -18.44
C PRO A 122 5.24 -8.39 -18.17
N LYS A 123 5.08 -9.59 -17.62
CA LYS A 123 3.77 -10.12 -17.24
C LYS A 123 3.14 -9.27 -16.12
N SER A 124 3.85 -9.11 -15.00
CA SER A 124 3.39 -8.29 -13.88
C SER A 124 3.17 -6.82 -14.27
N TRP A 125 4.07 -6.28 -15.12
CA TRP A 125 3.96 -4.92 -15.63
C TRP A 125 2.68 -4.72 -16.47
N GLN A 126 2.42 -5.64 -17.40
CA GLN A 126 1.23 -5.60 -18.24
C GLN A 126 -0.03 -5.80 -17.41
N HIS A 127 -0.03 -6.79 -16.52
CA HIS A 127 -1.15 -7.10 -15.62
C HIS A 127 -1.59 -5.88 -14.79
N LEU A 128 -0.64 -5.15 -14.20
CA LEU A 128 -0.98 -3.94 -13.45
C LEU A 128 -1.53 -2.83 -14.36
N ARG A 129 -0.99 -2.65 -15.57
CA ARG A 129 -1.53 -1.67 -16.54
C ARG A 129 -2.94 -2.02 -16.99
N ASP A 130 -3.22 -3.30 -17.22
CA ASP A 130 -4.55 -3.78 -17.62
C ASP A 130 -5.58 -3.55 -16.51
N GLN A 131 -5.18 -3.80 -15.25
CA GLN A 131 -6.02 -3.48 -14.10
C GLN A 131 -6.23 -1.96 -13.96
N VAL A 132 -5.18 -1.13 -14.09
CA VAL A 132 -5.34 0.34 -14.09
C VAL A 132 -6.29 0.79 -15.17
N LYS A 133 -6.14 0.30 -16.40
CA LYS A 133 -7.05 0.62 -17.52
C LYS A 133 -8.50 0.25 -17.22
N SER A 134 -8.71 -0.87 -16.53
CA SER A 134 -10.04 -1.39 -16.23
C SER A 134 -10.72 -0.64 -15.07
N TYR A 135 -9.95 -0.27 -14.04
CA TYR A 135 -10.48 0.29 -12.79
C TYR A 135 -10.30 1.81 -12.65
N PHE A 136 -9.44 2.44 -13.45
CA PHE A 136 -9.07 3.85 -13.34
C PHE A 136 -9.06 4.54 -14.72
N LEU A 137 -10.25 4.93 -15.18
CA LEU A 137 -10.48 5.47 -16.53
C LEU A 137 -9.74 6.79 -16.83
N ASN A 138 -9.30 7.52 -15.82
CA ASN A 138 -8.66 8.84 -15.97
C ASN A 138 -7.13 8.79 -15.93
N ILE A 139 -6.53 7.60 -15.84
CA ILE A 139 -5.07 7.46 -15.80
C ILE A 139 -4.55 7.36 -17.23
N ASP A 140 -3.76 8.33 -17.65
CA ASP A 140 -2.96 8.24 -18.87
C ASP A 140 -1.77 7.28 -18.64
N LEU A 141 -1.82 6.14 -19.32
CA LEU A 141 -0.83 5.07 -19.22
C LEU A 141 0.48 5.44 -19.96
N GLU A 142 0.51 6.50 -20.76
CA GLU A 142 1.72 7.04 -21.39
C GLU A 142 2.55 7.91 -20.42
N VAL A 143 2.05 8.14 -19.20
CA VAL A 143 2.75 8.82 -18.12
C VAL A 143 3.07 7.82 -17.00
N PRO A 144 4.23 7.94 -16.31
CA PRO A 144 4.50 7.11 -15.14
C PRO A 144 3.43 7.25 -14.05
N PHE A 145 3.06 6.14 -13.44
CA PHE A 145 2.13 6.12 -12.32
C PHE A 145 2.62 5.19 -11.22
N VAL A 146 2.13 5.41 -10.00
CA VAL A 146 2.40 4.56 -8.85
C VAL A 146 1.11 3.88 -8.41
N VAL A 147 1.18 2.58 -8.14
CA VAL A 147 0.12 1.78 -7.54
C VAL A 147 0.49 1.48 -6.10
N GLU A 148 -0.37 1.85 -5.15
CA GLU A 148 -0.15 1.67 -3.71
C GLU A 148 -1.47 1.30 -2.99
N GLY A 149 -1.42 1.16 -1.67
CA GLY A 149 -2.58 0.80 -0.85
C GLY A 149 -2.79 -0.71 -0.74
N LEU A 150 -4.04 -1.14 -0.59
CA LEU A 150 -4.39 -2.55 -0.39
C LEU A 150 -4.67 -3.23 -1.73
N MET A 151 -3.97 -4.34 -1.99
CA MET A 151 -4.16 -5.23 -3.14
C MET A 151 -4.36 -6.66 -2.62
N ASP A 152 -4.88 -7.56 -3.44
CA ASP A 152 -4.90 -8.98 -3.17
C ASP A 152 -3.60 -9.62 -3.66
N VAL A 153 -3.04 -10.54 -2.86
CA VAL A 153 -1.87 -11.34 -3.23
C VAL A 153 -2.36 -12.74 -3.58
N VAL A 154 -2.19 -13.13 -4.84
CA VAL A 154 -2.75 -14.38 -5.38
C VAL A 154 -1.61 -15.32 -5.77
N LYS A 155 -1.74 -16.60 -5.41
CA LYS A 155 -0.83 -17.65 -5.90
C LYS A 155 -1.09 -17.91 -7.38
N ASP A 156 -0.06 -17.75 -8.20
CA ASP A 156 -0.14 -17.89 -9.65
C ASP A 156 1.25 -18.23 -10.22
N ASP A 157 1.45 -19.51 -10.58
CA ASP A 157 2.74 -20.04 -11.05
C ASP A 157 3.19 -19.45 -12.41
N ASP A 158 2.29 -18.79 -13.14
CA ASP A 158 2.63 -18.10 -14.38
C ASP A 158 3.36 -16.77 -14.15
N TYR A 159 3.34 -16.25 -12.91
CA TYR A 159 3.99 -15.01 -12.52
C TYR A 159 5.30 -15.27 -11.77
N GLU A 160 6.12 -14.23 -11.69
CA GLU A 160 7.40 -14.30 -10.99
C GLU A 160 7.19 -14.75 -9.54
N TYR A 161 7.96 -15.75 -9.10
CA TYR A 161 7.89 -16.32 -7.74
C TYR A 161 6.54 -16.93 -7.35
N GLY A 162 5.71 -17.28 -8.33
CA GLY A 162 4.42 -17.94 -8.11
C GLY A 162 3.35 -17.01 -7.54
N LEU A 163 3.47 -15.69 -7.76
CA LEU A 163 2.63 -14.69 -7.12
C LEU A 163 2.21 -13.57 -8.08
N ARG A 164 0.95 -13.17 -7.96
CA ARG A 164 0.34 -12.06 -8.69
C ARG A 164 -0.32 -11.08 -7.72
N LEU A 165 -0.42 -9.82 -8.14
CA LEU A 165 -1.14 -8.77 -7.42
C LEU A 165 -2.38 -8.37 -8.17
N ASP A 166 -3.52 -8.43 -7.48
CA ASP A 166 -4.81 -8.02 -8.02
C ASP A 166 -5.34 -6.81 -7.24
N PHE A 167 -6.00 -5.88 -7.93
CA PHE A 167 -6.62 -4.74 -7.27
C PHE A 167 -7.76 -5.25 -6.42
N ASN A 168 -7.75 -4.85 -5.14
CA ASN A 168 -8.67 -5.42 -4.18
C ASN A 168 -10.10 -4.93 -4.45
N LYS A 169 -11.08 -5.78 -4.17
CA LYS A 169 -12.50 -5.45 -4.40
C LYS A 169 -13.03 -4.37 -3.47
N ASP A 170 -12.39 -4.14 -2.33
CA ASP A 170 -12.79 -3.11 -1.37
C ASP A 170 -12.43 -1.69 -1.84
N GLY A 171 -11.73 -1.57 -2.98
CA GLY A 171 -11.44 -0.27 -3.61
C GLY A 171 -10.41 0.57 -2.85
N LEU A 172 -9.55 -0.07 -2.06
CA LEU A 172 -8.51 0.56 -1.24
C LEU A 172 -7.13 0.57 -1.94
N THR A 173 -7.08 0.14 -3.20
CA THR A 173 -5.94 0.38 -4.09
C THR A 173 -5.97 1.84 -4.58
N ILE A 174 -4.81 2.50 -4.55
CA ILE A 174 -4.63 3.89 -4.98
C ILE A 174 -3.70 3.88 -6.20
N VAL A 175 -4.04 4.68 -7.20
CA VAL A 175 -3.21 4.89 -8.39
C VAL A 175 -3.00 6.38 -8.59
N THR A 176 -1.74 6.80 -8.59
CA THR A 176 -1.35 8.21 -8.69
C THR A 176 -0.45 8.40 -9.91
N GLN A 177 -0.81 9.31 -10.82
CA GLN A 177 0.09 9.71 -11.90
C GLN A 177 1.18 10.63 -11.36
N VAL A 178 2.44 10.32 -11.66
CA VAL A 178 3.59 11.03 -11.09
C VAL A 178 4.58 11.36 -12.22
N PRO A 179 4.35 12.44 -13.00
CA PRO A 179 5.19 12.79 -14.15
C PRO A 179 6.65 13.05 -13.80
N VAL A 180 6.93 13.52 -12.57
CA VAL A 180 8.28 13.78 -12.09
C VAL A 180 9.18 12.53 -12.12
N LEU A 181 8.57 11.34 -11.98
CA LEU A 181 9.28 10.07 -12.04
C LEU A 181 9.81 9.75 -13.45
N SER A 182 9.34 10.41 -14.51
CA SER A 182 9.90 10.24 -15.87
C SER A 182 11.42 10.49 -15.97
N LYS A 183 11.99 11.25 -15.02
CA LYS A 183 13.42 11.53 -14.93
C LYS A 183 14.20 10.49 -14.10
N GLY A 184 13.51 9.53 -13.48
CA GLY A 184 14.06 8.51 -12.59
C GLY A 184 14.38 9.06 -11.19
N ASP A 185 15.48 8.58 -10.61
CA ASP A 185 15.98 8.96 -9.29
C ASP A 185 16.36 10.45 -9.21
N GLY A 186 16.12 11.08 -8.06
CA GLY A 186 16.64 12.41 -7.80
C GLY A 186 16.30 12.97 -6.42
N LYS A 187 16.87 14.13 -6.13
CA LYS A 187 16.61 14.87 -4.90
C LYS A 187 15.33 15.71 -5.02
N PHE A 188 14.71 16.01 -3.89
CA PHE A 188 13.57 16.92 -3.79
C PHE A 188 13.56 17.60 -2.42
N SER A 189 12.86 18.73 -2.31
CA SER A 189 12.69 19.42 -1.03
C SER A 189 11.66 18.73 -0.15
N SER A 190 11.98 18.52 1.13
CA SER A 190 11.02 18.08 2.16
C SER A 190 9.83 19.01 2.35
N LYS A 191 9.91 20.24 1.78
CA LYS A 191 8.85 21.25 1.79
C LYS A 191 8.06 21.31 0.49
N ASP A 192 8.30 20.41 -0.47
CA ASP A 192 7.57 20.38 -1.74
C ASP A 192 6.06 20.20 -1.46
N PRO A 193 5.20 21.11 -1.98
CA PRO A 193 3.76 21.08 -1.69
C PRO A 193 3.04 19.86 -2.30
N GLY A 194 3.65 19.16 -3.25
CA GLY A 194 3.16 17.90 -3.81
C GLY A 194 3.13 16.76 -2.79
N LEU A 195 4.05 16.77 -1.81
CA LEU A 195 4.16 15.71 -0.80
C LEU A 195 2.88 15.59 0.03
N LEU A 196 2.31 16.71 0.44
CA LEU A 196 1.06 16.74 1.22
C LEU A 196 -0.19 16.60 0.37
N LYS A 197 -0.08 16.60 -0.96
CA LYS A 197 -1.21 16.46 -1.88
C LYS A 197 -1.31 15.07 -2.48
N THR A 198 -0.17 14.47 -2.82
CA THR A 198 -0.10 13.21 -3.58
C THR A 198 0.85 12.20 -2.95
N GLY A 199 1.64 12.60 -1.96
CA GLY A 199 2.77 11.82 -1.43
C GLY A 199 4.08 12.02 -2.21
N PHE A 200 4.02 12.62 -3.40
CA PHE A 200 5.17 12.78 -4.30
C PHE A 200 5.51 14.25 -4.51
N PRO A 201 6.79 14.60 -4.70
CA PRO A 201 7.17 15.97 -5.05
C PRO A 201 6.64 16.32 -6.45
N TYR A 202 6.40 17.61 -6.71
CA TYR A 202 6.07 18.06 -8.06
C TYR A 202 7.30 18.16 -8.96
N GLU A 203 8.46 18.41 -8.38
CA GLU A 203 9.71 18.54 -9.11
C GLU A 203 10.89 17.90 -8.37
N LEU A 204 11.92 17.54 -9.16
CA LEU A 204 13.22 17.16 -8.60
C LEU A 204 14.09 18.41 -8.50
N ASP A 205 14.71 18.60 -7.35
CA ASP A 205 15.61 19.69 -7.03
C ASP A 205 16.97 19.13 -6.63
N LYS A 206 18.04 19.49 -7.35
CA LYS A 206 19.40 19.01 -7.08
C LYS A 206 19.93 19.42 -5.70
N GLU A 207 19.42 20.51 -5.15
CA GLU A 207 19.76 21.00 -3.81
C GLU A 207 18.79 20.48 -2.73
N GLY A 208 17.87 19.59 -3.11
CA GLY A 208 16.92 18.96 -2.19
C GLY A 208 17.59 18.19 -1.04
N ASP A 209 16.91 18.21 0.11
CA ASP A 209 17.33 17.58 1.36
C ASP A 209 16.85 16.12 1.50
N ARG A 210 15.98 15.65 0.60
CA ARG A 210 15.49 14.27 0.55
C ARG A 210 15.70 13.68 -0.85
N ASN A 211 15.72 12.35 -0.95
CA ASN A 211 15.91 11.63 -2.21
C ASN A 211 14.70 10.76 -2.52
N LEU A 212 14.20 10.86 -3.74
CA LEU A 212 13.22 9.93 -4.31
C LEU A 212 13.97 8.91 -5.15
N TYR A 213 13.78 7.63 -4.83
CA TYR A 213 14.44 6.55 -5.54
C TYR A 213 13.42 5.63 -6.20
N THR A 214 13.56 5.46 -7.51
CA THR A 214 12.86 4.50 -8.34
C THR A 214 13.82 3.97 -9.40
N THR A 215 13.95 2.66 -9.48
CA THR A 215 14.84 2.09 -10.48
C THR A 215 14.27 2.41 -11.91
N ARG A 216 15.12 2.64 -12.93
CA ARG A 216 14.73 3.11 -14.29
C ARG A 216 13.90 2.17 -15.23
N SER A 217 13.26 1.09 -14.77
CA SER A 217 12.77 0.01 -15.68
C SER A 217 11.36 -0.52 -15.39
N GLY A 218 10.35 0.34 -15.48
CA GLY A 218 8.96 -0.13 -15.51
C GLY A 218 8.36 -0.38 -14.13
N LEU A 219 8.23 -1.65 -13.72
CA LEU A 219 7.53 -2.07 -12.49
C LEU A 219 8.47 -2.21 -11.30
N ARG A 220 8.53 -1.20 -10.42
CA ARG A 220 9.60 -1.10 -9.41
C ARG A 220 9.11 -0.53 -8.07
N GLY A 221 9.71 -1.02 -6.98
CA GLY A 221 9.44 -0.51 -5.64
C GLY A 221 9.84 0.97 -5.49
N LEU A 222 9.06 1.71 -4.71
CA LEU A 222 9.31 3.10 -4.40
C LEU A 222 9.97 3.23 -3.02
N VAL A 223 11.08 3.97 -2.94
CA VAL A 223 11.82 4.20 -1.71
C VAL A 223 11.92 5.70 -1.40
N ARG A 224 11.61 6.05 -0.14
CA ARG A 224 11.54 7.43 0.37
C ARG A 224 12.88 8.04 0.78
N ASP A 225 13.84 7.21 1.21
CA ASP A 225 15.20 7.66 1.59
C ASP A 225 16.21 6.51 1.50
N ARG A 226 17.47 6.85 1.15
CA ARG A 226 18.58 5.93 0.88
C ARG A 226 19.52 5.74 2.07
N SER A 227 19.18 6.33 3.22
CA SER A 227 20.01 6.34 4.43
C SER A 227 20.30 4.94 4.99
N SER A 228 19.60 3.90 4.52
CA SER A 228 19.83 2.53 4.97
C SER A 228 19.34 1.41 4.02
N LEU A 229 19.80 1.37 2.74
CA LEU A 229 20.15 0.14 1.95
C LEU A 229 19.84 0.15 0.43
N SER A 230 20.46 -0.86 -0.24
CA SER A 230 20.49 -1.21 -1.66
C SER A 230 19.38 -2.19 -2.06
N THR A 231 18.43 -1.78 -2.91
CA THR A 231 17.54 -2.66 -3.68
C THR A 231 17.58 -2.23 -5.15
N GLY A 232 18.70 -2.52 -5.82
CA GLY A 232 18.99 -2.03 -7.17
C GLY A 232 18.49 -2.89 -8.34
N SER A 233 17.89 -4.07 -8.09
CA SER A 233 17.67 -5.08 -9.15
C SER A 233 16.35 -4.99 -9.89
N GLY A 234 15.35 -4.24 -9.39
CA GLY A 234 14.01 -4.19 -10.01
C GLY A 234 13.24 -5.52 -9.92
N ILE A 235 13.67 -6.41 -9.04
CA ILE A 235 13.05 -7.69 -8.70
C ILE A 235 12.17 -7.44 -7.48
N LEU A 236 10.89 -7.84 -7.55
CA LEU A 236 9.88 -7.41 -6.56
C LEU A 236 10.02 -8.07 -5.18
N PRO A 237 10.40 -9.36 -5.06
CA PRO A 237 10.52 -10.00 -3.73
C PRO A 237 11.85 -9.79 -3.01
N ASP A 238 12.91 -9.38 -3.72
CA ASP A 238 14.26 -9.20 -3.15
C ASP A 238 14.44 -7.89 -2.36
N SER A 239 13.34 -7.30 -1.88
CA SER A 239 13.38 -6.10 -1.03
C SER A 239 13.96 -6.42 0.36
N CYS A 240 14.72 -5.50 0.92
CA CYS A 240 15.67 -5.81 2.00
C CYS A 240 15.01 -6.18 3.35
N GLY A 241 15.68 -7.06 4.11
CA GLY A 241 15.31 -7.45 5.48
C GLY A 241 15.47 -6.34 6.54
N ALA A 242 15.80 -5.10 6.16
CA ALA A 242 15.95 -3.97 7.08
C ALA A 242 14.72 -3.06 7.12
N GLY A 243 13.77 -3.19 6.19
CA GLY A 243 12.53 -2.42 6.21
C GLY A 243 11.67 -2.69 7.43
N ARG A 244 10.92 -1.69 7.89
CA ARG A 244 9.96 -1.82 8.99
C ARG A 244 8.54 -1.82 8.42
N MET A 245 7.68 -2.68 8.94
CA MET A 245 6.31 -2.78 8.45
C MET A 245 5.37 -1.91 9.27
N HIS A 246 5.12 -0.70 8.78
CA HIS A 246 4.01 0.10 9.30
C HIS A 246 2.75 -0.09 8.48
N PHE A 247 1.64 -0.03 9.20
CA PHE A 247 0.30 -0.08 8.66
C PHE A 247 -0.48 1.16 9.12
N ALA A 248 -1.34 1.64 8.25
CA ALA A 248 -2.29 2.69 8.56
C ALA A 248 -3.63 2.07 8.92
N LYS A 249 -4.27 2.61 9.96
CA LYS A 249 -5.55 2.14 10.49
C LYS A 249 -6.57 3.29 10.50
N ASN A 250 -7.83 2.94 10.27
CA ASN A 250 -8.98 3.85 10.14
C ASN A 250 -8.79 4.84 8.98
N PHE A 251 -8.34 4.35 7.82
CA PHE A 251 -8.02 5.18 6.67
C PHE A 251 -9.16 5.25 5.63
N SER A 252 -10.00 4.23 5.53
CA SER A 252 -11.19 4.14 4.67
C SER A 252 -12.24 5.19 5.01
N GLY A 253 -12.16 5.76 6.21
CA GLY A 253 -13.01 6.83 6.71
C GLY A 253 -12.37 8.21 6.62
N LEU A 254 -11.21 8.38 5.97
CA LEU A 254 -10.69 9.72 5.76
C LEU A 254 -11.67 10.50 4.90
N ASN A 255 -12.21 11.55 5.51
CA ASN A 255 -12.73 12.69 4.80
C ASN A 255 -11.54 13.37 4.08
N LEU A 256 -11.06 12.74 3.00
CA LEU A 256 -9.94 13.26 2.21
C LEU A 256 -10.24 14.69 1.73
N GLU A 257 -11.51 15.11 1.64
CA GLU A 257 -11.92 16.50 1.36
C GLU A 257 -11.35 17.52 2.35
N GLU A 258 -11.15 17.17 3.63
CA GLU A 258 -10.52 18.08 4.59
C GLU A 258 -9.00 18.17 4.45
N ILE A 259 -8.35 17.12 3.94
CA ILE A 259 -6.90 17.09 3.70
C ILE A 259 -6.54 17.60 2.30
N ALA A 260 -7.45 17.46 1.32
CA ALA A 260 -7.30 18.02 -0.01
C ALA A 260 -8.49 18.91 -0.38
N LYS A 261 -8.35 20.18 -0.01
CA LYS A 261 -8.83 21.32 -0.82
C LYS A 261 -8.16 21.34 -2.20
N ASN A 262 -8.23 20.23 -2.93
CA ASN A 262 -7.67 20.04 -4.26
C ASN A 262 -8.51 18.99 -5.00
N ASP A 263 -9.57 19.48 -5.63
CA ASP A 263 -10.81 18.75 -5.93
C ASP A 263 -10.73 17.64 -7.01
N SER A 264 -9.60 17.47 -7.71
CA SER A 264 -9.57 16.58 -8.89
C SER A 264 -9.16 15.12 -8.61
N LEU A 265 -8.29 14.87 -7.62
CA LEU A 265 -7.81 13.51 -7.30
C LEU A 265 -8.78 12.75 -6.38
N ILE A 266 -9.44 13.48 -5.47
CA ILE A 266 -10.39 12.90 -4.51
C ILE A 266 -11.71 12.55 -5.15
N ALA A 267 -12.21 13.37 -6.07
CA ALA A 267 -13.46 13.09 -6.77
C ALA A 267 -13.38 11.78 -7.56
N SER A 268 -12.21 11.44 -8.12
CA SER A 268 -12.01 10.17 -8.83
C SER A 268 -11.91 8.98 -7.87
N ILE A 269 -11.17 9.12 -6.75
CA ILE A 269 -11.06 8.07 -5.71
C ILE A 269 -12.43 7.81 -5.06
N ARG A 270 -13.18 8.86 -4.69
CA ARG A 270 -14.51 8.74 -4.07
C ARG A 270 -15.55 8.19 -5.01
N LYS A 271 -15.62 8.69 -6.25
CA LYS A 271 -16.56 8.17 -7.25
C LYS A 271 -16.33 6.68 -7.48
N ASN A 272 -15.07 6.27 -7.66
CA ASN A 272 -14.74 4.87 -7.90
C ASN A 272 -14.98 3.99 -6.65
N ALA A 273 -14.68 4.47 -5.44
CA ALA A 273 -14.96 3.72 -4.21
C ALA A 273 -16.46 3.56 -3.95
N LEU A 274 -17.26 4.62 -4.16
CA LEU A 274 -18.71 4.59 -3.99
C LEU A 274 -19.41 3.74 -5.05
N GLU A 275 -19.00 3.83 -6.32
CA GLU A 275 -19.54 3.00 -7.41
C GLU A 275 -19.24 1.51 -7.19
N ARG A 276 -18.04 1.16 -6.69
CA ARG A 276 -17.65 -0.23 -6.37
C ARG A 276 -18.37 -0.77 -5.12
N ALA A 277 -18.53 0.04 -4.08
CA ALA A 277 -19.28 -0.34 -2.88
C ALA A 277 -20.77 -0.59 -3.22
N ALA A 278 -21.37 0.25 -4.06
CA ALA A 278 -22.74 0.09 -4.54
C ALA A 278 -22.92 -1.19 -5.37
N GLN A 279 -22.01 -1.48 -6.30
CA GLN A 279 -22.04 -2.75 -7.08
C GLN A 279 -21.87 -3.99 -6.19
N SER A 280 -20.98 -3.93 -5.21
CA SER A 280 -20.75 -5.03 -4.27
C SER A 280 -21.96 -5.28 -3.37
N TYR A 281 -22.65 -4.23 -2.94
CA TYR A 281 -23.90 -4.31 -2.18
C TYR A 281 -25.02 -4.96 -3.00
N GLU A 282 -25.27 -4.49 -4.22
CA GLU A 282 -26.30 -5.05 -5.11
C GLU A 282 -26.03 -6.52 -5.48
N THR A 283 -24.77 -6.89 -5.66
CA THR A 283 -24.38 -8.29 -5.91
C THR A 283 -24.67 -9.18 -4.70
N ARG A 284 -24.34 -8.72 -3.47
CA ARG A 284 -24.64 -9.45 -2.23
C ARG A 284 -26.14 -9.54 -1.97
N LYS A 285 -26.89 -8.48 -2.25
CA LYS A 285 -28.35 -8.45 -2.12
C LYS A 285 -29.02 -9.47 -3.06
N LYS A 286 -28.63 -9.51 -4.33
CA LYS A 286 -29.12 -10.52 -5.28
C LYS A 286 -28.83 -11.94 -4.83
N LEU A 287 -27.62 -12.21 -4.34
CA LEU A 287 -27.24 -13.54 -3.84
C LEU A 287 -28.11 -13.99 -2.66
N ILE A 288 -28.52 -13.07 -1.79
CA ILE A 288 -29.44 -13.35 -0.67
C ILE A 288 -30.88 -13.55 -1.16
N GLU A 289 -31.33 -12.80 -2.17
CA GLU A 289 -32.68 -12.92 -2.74
C GLU A 289 -32.86 -14.20 -3.59
N THR A 290 -31.77 -14.77 -4.10
CA THR A 290 -31.77 -16.00 -4.91
C THR A 290 -31.39 -17.28 -4.15
N ALA A 291 -31.06 -17.17 -2.85
CA ALA A 291 -30.76 -18.29 -1.96
C ALA A 291 -31.98 -18.67 -1.11
#